data_AF-A0A2M8C4T6-F1
#
_entry.id   AF-A0A2M8C4T6-F1
#
_cell.length_a   1.000
_cell.length_b   1.000
_cell.length_c   1.000
_cell.angle_alpha   90.00
_cell.angle_beta   90.00
_cell.angle_gamma   90.00
#
_symmetry.space_group_name_H-M   'P 1'
#
loop_
_entity.id
_entity.type
_entity.pdbx_description
1 polymer ?
#
loop_
_entity_poly.entity_id
_entity_poly.type
_entity_poly.pdbx_seq_one_letter_code
_entity_poly.pdbx_strand_id
1 'polypeptide(L)'
;MNRDSESEETTQSAKLLSGESPRLRKSESISPDKIDSLVESAVFGTDNSAREDCRRKIRKLASSFGIFPASIQNLYEAAGKGLYHDVTVPAINIRGLTYQVARAV
;
A
#
# COMPACT_ATOMS: atom_id res chain seq x y z
N MET A 1 -14.30 14.78 -32.83
CA MET A 1 -15.14 15.10 -31.65
C MET A 1 -14.75 14.12 -30.55
N ASN A 2 -13.63 14.37 -29.88
CA ASN A 2 -13.11 13.60 -28.75
C ASN A 2 -12.37 14.62 -27.89
N ARG A 3 -13.10 15.39 -27.09
CA ARG A 3 -12.57 16.38 -26.14
C ARG A 3 -12.93 16.06 -24.68
N ASP A 4 -13.70 14.99 -24.47
CA ASP A 4 -14.28 14.66 -23.16
C ASP A 4 -13.52 13.55 -22.42
N SER A 5 -12.57 12.85 -23.08
CA SER A 5 -11.78 11.77 -22.46
C SER A 5 -10.51 12.26 -21.75
N GLU A 6 -9.92 13.39 -22.17
CA GLU A 6 -8.72 13.97 -21.53
C GLU A 6 -9.06 14.72 -20.23
N SER A 7 -10.31 15.20 -20.10
CA SER A 7 -10.75 15.97 -18.92
C SER A 7 -11.02 15.08 -17.71
N GLU A 8 -11.45 13.83 -17.90
CA GLU A 8 -11.69 12.88 -16.80
C GLU A 8 -10.37 12.37 -16.19
N GLU A 9 -9.38 12.03 -17.03
CA GLU A 9 -8.07 11.53 -16.59
C GLU A 9 -7.27 12.57 -15.79
N THR A 10 -7.40 13.85 -16.20
CA THR A 10 -6.80 15.00 -15.52
C THR A 10 -7.49 15.26 -14.17
N THR A 11 -8.82 15.13 -14.11
CA THR A 11 -9.62 15.34 -12.89
C THR A 11 -9.36 14.25 -11.84
N GLN A 12 -9.14 13.01 -12.28
CA GLN A 12 -8.91 11.86 -11.40
C GLN A 12 -7.47 11.83 -10.85
N SER A 13 -6.49 12.23 -11.68
CA SER A 13 -5.11 12.46 -11.25
C SER A 13 -5.01 13.59 -10.21
N ALA A 14 -5.78 14.67 -10.39
CA ALA A 14 -5.91 15.75 -9.41
C ALA A 14 -6.55 15.27 -8.08
N LYS A 15 -7.48 14.31 -8.13
CA LYS A 15 -8.18 13.79 -6.95
C LYS A 15 -7.32 12.85 -6.09
N LEU A 16 -6.41 12.09 -6.70
CA LEU A 16 -5.37 11.35 -6.00
C LEU A 16 -4.35 12.28 -5.31
N LEU A 17 -4.15 13.48 -5.87
CA LEU A 17 -3.25 14.49 -5.33
C LEU A 17 -3.89 15.33 -4.21
N SER A 18 -5.21 15.56 -4.24
CA SER A 18 -5.97 16.40 -3.29
C SER A 18 -6.32 15.76 -1.95
N GLY A 19 -6.07 14.45 -1.75
CA GLY A 19 -6.20 13.80 -0.45
C GLY A 19 -7.62 13.40 -0.03
N GLU A 20 -8.64 13.67 -0.85
CA GLU A 20 -9.94 12.99 -0.77
C GLU A 20 -9.77 11.52 -1.13
N SER A 21 -10.20 10.60 -0.26
CA SER A 21 -10.22 9.17 -0.60
C SER A 21 -11.30 8.94 -1.66
N PRO A 22 -10.96 8.65 -2.94
CA PRO A 22 -11.97 8.26 -3.90
C PRO A 22 -12.47 6.89 -3.46
N ARG A 23 -13.79 6.70 -3.41
CA ARG A 23 -14.34 5.33 -3.48
C ARG A 23 -13.96 4.78 -4.86
N LEU A 24 -12.80 4.12 -4.95
CA LEU A 24 -12.38 3.42 -6.16
C LEU A 24 -13.48 2.42 -6.51
N ARG A 25 -14.03 2.54 -7.71
CA ARG A 25 -14.91 1.50 -8.26
C ARG A 25 -14.06 0.23 -8.41
N LYS A 26 -14.68 -0.92 -8.21
CA LYS A 26 -14.08 -2.26 -8.13
C LYS A 26 -13.21 -2.69 -9.35
N SER A 27 -13.05 -1.84 -10.37
CA SER A 27 -12.38 -2.11 -11.64
C SER A 27 -11.16 -1.22 -11.93
N GLU A 28 -10.72 -0.35 -11.02
CA GLU A 28 -9.61 0.57 -11.29
C GLU A 28 -8.28 0.01 -10.77
N SER A 29 -7.44 -0.48 -11.69
CA SER A 29 -6.10 -1.00 -11.39
C SER A 29 -5.07 0.12 -11.38
N ILE A 30 -4.23 0.20 -10.35
CA ILE A 30 -3.10 1.14 -10.32
C ILE A 30 -1.87 0.44 -10.88
N SER A 31 -1.14 1.13 -11.76
CA SER A 31 0.08 0.58 -12.33
C SER A 31 1.17 0.42 -11.25
N PRO A 32 1.98 -0.65 -11.30
CA PRO A 32 3.08 -0.85 -10.36
C PRO A 32 4.03 0.35 -10.28
N ASP A 33 4.35 0.96 -11.43
CA ASP A 33 5.24 2.13 -11.50
C ASP A 33 4.74 3.32 -10.66
N LYS A 34 3.42 3.53 -10.60
CA LYS A 34 2.82 4.60 -9.76
C LYS A 34 3.01 4.32 -8.27
N ILE A 35 2.96 3.06 -7.85
CA ILE A 35 3.23 2.68 -6.47
C ILE A 35 4.73 2.83 -6.16
N ASP A 36 5.60 2.42 -7.09
CA ASP A 36 7.06 2.54 -6.95
C ASP A 36 7.47 4.00 -6.73
N SER A 37 6.99 4.93 -7.56
CA SER A 37 7.27 6.37 -7.40
C SER A 37 6.72 6.96 -6.10
N LEU A 38 5.55 6.49 -5.65
CA LEU A 38 4.94 6.95 -4.40
C LEU A 38 5.75 6.47 -3.19
N VAL A 39 6.28 5.25 -3.23
CA VAL A 39 7.15 4.70 -2.19
C VAL A 39 8.50 5.40 -2.18
N GLU A 40 9.10 5.65 -3.35
CA GLU A 40 10.33 6.42 -3.47
C GLU A 40 10.17 7.79 -2.79
N SER A 41 9.10 8.50 -3.10
CA SER A 41 8.77 9.80 -2.50
C SER A 41 8.54 9.71 -0.99
N ALA A 42 7.86 8.66 -0.51
CA ALA A 42 7.59 8.43 0.92
C ALA A 42 8.87 8.14 1.75
N VAL A 43 9.90 7.57 1.12
CA VAL A 43 11.13 7.15 1.78
C VAL A 43 12.23 8.20 1.62
N PHE A 44 12.53 8.60 0.39
CA PHE A 44 13.68 9.43 0.00
C PHE A 44 13.35 10.91 -0.24
N GLY A 45 12.07 11.30 -0.17
CA GLY A 45 11.69 12.71 -0.27
C GLY A 45 12.44 13.58 0.74
N THR A 46 12.80 14.79 0.34
CA THR A 46 13.56 15.73 1.18
C THR A 46 12.66 16.51 2.14
N ASP A 47 11.42 16.79 1.74
CA ASP A 47 10.41 17.44 2.57
C ASP A 47 9.66 16.43 3.45
N ASN A 48 9.67 16.65 4.76
CA ASN A 48 9.01 15.78 5.72
C ASN A 48 7.48 15.77 5.57
N SER A 49 6.87 16.90 5.21
CA SER A 49 5.42 16.97 5.01
C SER A 49 5.01 16.12 3.80
N ALA A 50 5.70 16.28 2.67
CA ALA A 50 5.47 15.49 1.47
C ALA A 50 5.65 13.98 1.70
N ARG A 51 6.67 13.57 2.48
CA ARG A 51 6.86 12.15 2.84
C ARG A 51 5.69 11.58 3.61
N GLU A 52 5.21 12.30 4.64
CA GLU A 52 4.09 11.83 5.45
C GLU A 52 2.80 11.79 4.64
N ASP A 53 2.58 12.76 3.77
CA ASP A 53 1.46 12.75 2.83
C ASP A 53 1.51 11.55 1.88
N CYS A 54 2.68 11.19 1.36
CA CYS A 54 2.84 9.99 0.53
C CYS A 54 2.51 8.72 1.32
N ARG A 55 3.00 8.58 2.56
CA ARG A 55 2.66 7.43 3.43
C ARG A 55 1.17 7.34 3.72
N ARG A 56 0.53 8.48 4.00
CA ARG A 56 -0.91 8.56 4.21
C ARG A 56 -1.69 8.18 2.95
N LYS A 57 -1.23 8.60 1.76
CA LYS A 57 -1.81 8.19 0.47
C LYS A 57 -1.70 6.68 0.28
N ILE A 58 -0.53 6.08 0.53
CA ILE A 58 -0.33 4.61 0.46
C ILE A 58 -1.35 3.90 1.37
N ARG A 59 -1.51 4.33 2.63
CA ARG A 59 -2.45 3.72 3.57
C ARG A 59 -3.92 3.84 3.13
N LYS A 60 -4.33 5.03 2.68
CA LYS A 60 -5.70 5.27 2.18
C LYS A 60 -5.98 4.40 0.95
N LEU A 61 -5.01 4.30 0.06
CA LEU A 61 -5.10 3.50 -1.14
C LEU A 61 -5.25 2.01 -0.81
N ALA A 62 -4.34 1.46 0.01
CA ALA A 62 -4.42 0.09 0.50
C ALA A 62 -5.79 -0.21 1.13
N SER A 63 -6.27 0.68 2.01
CA SER A 63 -7.57 0.53 2.67
C SER A 63 -8.74 0.53 1.68
N SER A 64 -8.69 1.32 0.60
CA SER A 64 -9.72 1.30 -0.44
C SER A 64 -9.77 -0.01 -1.23
N PHE A 65 -8.67 -0.77 -1.26
CA PHE A 65 -8.62 -2.13 -1.80
C PHE A 65 -8.91 -3.22 -0.74
N GLY A 66 -9.26 -2.85 0.49
CA GLY A 66 -9.47 -3.81 1.58
C GLY A 66 -8.15 -4.44 2.09
N ILE A 67 -7.01 -3.82 1.79
CA ILE A 67 -5.69 -4.25 2.28
C ILE A 67 -5.42 -3.52 3.60
N PHE A 68 -5.18 -4.29 4.66
CA PHE A 68 -4.89 -3.78 5.99
C PHE A 68 -3.77 -4.59 6.65
N PRO A 69 -2.99 -3.99 7.57
CA PRO A 69 -2.06 -4.75 8.38
C PRO A 69 -2.80 -5.80 9.20
N ALA A 70 -2.43 -7.07 9.02
CA ALA A 70 -2.94 -8.19 9.80
C ALA A 70 -1.81 -8.77 10.63
N SER A 71 -2.10 -9.11 11.89
CA SER A 71 -1.13 -9.73 12.80
C SER A 71 -1.38 -11.23 12.89
N ILE A 72 -0.30 -12.01 12.88
CA ILE A 72 -0.32 -13.44 13.17
C ILE A 72 -0.13 -13.75 14.67
N GLN A 73 -0.21 -12.75 15.54
CA GLN A 73 -0.02 -12.89 16.99
C GLN A 73 -0.89 -14.01 17.60
N ASN A 74 -2.16 -14.11 17.20
CA ASN A 74 -3.07 -15.14 17.72
C ASN A 74 -2.59 -16.57 17.40
N LEU A 75 -1.89 -16.75 16.28
CA LEU A 75 -1.28 -18.04 15.91
C LEU A 75 -0.16 -18.40 16.90
N TYR A 76 0.70 -17.42 17.23
CA TYR A 76 1.74 -17.61 18.23
C TYR A 76 1.17 -17.90 19.62
N GLU A 77 0.09 -17.23 20.02
CA GLU A 77 -0.56 -17.49 21.29
C GLU A 77 -1.17 -18.88 21.39
N ALA A 78 -1.79 -19.37 20.30
CA ALA A 78 -2.30 -20.74 20.23
C ALA A 78 -1.17 -21.77 20.32
N ALA A 79 -0.06 -21.52 19.61
CA ALA A 79 1.13 -22.38 19.65
C ALA A 79 1.75 -22.41 21.06
N GLY A 80 1.90 -21.25 21.71
CA GLY A 80 2.41 -21.17 23.09
C GLY A 80 1.54 -21.87 24.14
N LYS A 81 0.24 -22.05 23.85
CA LYS A 81 -0.71 -22.82 24.67
C LYS A 81 -0.77 -24.31 24.30
N GLY A 82 -0.01 -24.76 23.31
CA GLY A 82 -0.06 -26.14 22.79
C GLY A 82 -1.35 -26.46 22.01
N LEU A 83 -2.16 -25.46 21.65
CA LEU A 83 -3.40 -25.63 20.89
C LEU A 83 -3.15 -25.72 19.37
N TYR A 84 -1.93 -25.44 18.94
CA TYR A 84 -1.50 -25.48 17.55
C TYR A 84 -0.06 -25.99 17.47
N HIS A 85 0.17 -27.12 16.81
CA HIS A 85 1.45 -27.82 16.75
C HIS A 85 1.72 -28.40 15.35
N ASP A 86 2.93 -28.93 15.15
CA ASP A 86 3.41 -29.56 13.90
C ASP A 86 3.40 -28.68 12.65
N VAL A 87 3.41 -27.36 12.83
CA VAL A 87 3.47 -26.38 11.73
C VAL A 87 4.57 -25.36 12.02
N THR A 88 5.34 -25.02 10.98
CA THR A 88 6.35 -23.98 11.04
C THR A 88 5.85 -22.71 10.36
N VAL A 89 6.12 -21.55 10.97
CA VAL A 89 5.85 -20.25 10.38
C VAL A 89 7.17 -19.68 9.87
N PRO A 90 7.27 -19.22 8.61
CA PRO A 90 8.48 -18.58 8.11
C PRO A 90 8.76 -17.30 8.90
N ALA A 91 9.89 -17.28 9.59
CA ALA A 91 10.36 -16.11 10.33
C ALA A 91 11.47 -15.42 9.52
N ILE A 92 11.11 -14.31 8.85
CA ILE A 92 12.04 -13.55 8.00
C ILE A 92 12.17 -12.14 8.56
N ASN A 93 13.41 -11.71 8.82
CA ASN A 93 13.73 -10.34 9.20
C ASN A 93 14.29 -9.59 7.99
N ILE A 94 13.54 -8.63 7.46
CA ILE A 94 13.92 -7.89 6.24
C ILE A 94 14.58 -6.55 6.60
N ARG A 95 15.74 -6.25 5.98
CA ARG A 95 16.49 -4.99 6.18
C ARG A 95 16.99 -4.44 4.83
N GLY A 96 17.10 -3.12 4.72
CA GLY A 96 17.63 -2.41 3.55
C GLY A 96 16.66 -2.42 2.37
N LEU A 97 16.42 -3.59 1.77
CA LEU A 97 15.57 -3.78 0.58
C LEU A 97 14.12 -4.14 0.95
N THR A 98 13.58 -3.56 2.02
CA THR A 98 12.30 -3.97 2.59
C THR A 98 11.16 -3.88 1.58
N TYR A 99 11.13 -2.83 0.76
CA TYR A 99 10.09 -2.66 -0.24
C TYR A 99 10.21 -3.68 -1.40
N GLN A 100 11.41 -3.85 -1.93
CA GLN A 100 11.66 -4.76 -3.06
C GLN A 100 11.43 -6.21 -2.67
N VAL A 101 11.89 -6.61 -1.48
CA VAL A 101 11.64 -7.96 -0.95
C VAL A 101 10.15 -8.16 -0.76
N ALA A 102 9.44 -7.23 -0.10
CA ALA A 102 7.99 -7.38 0.12
C ALA A 102 7.16 -7.45 -1.17
N ARG A 103 7.65 -6.91 -2.29
CA ARG A 103 7.03 -7.05 -3.61
C ARG A 103 7.25 -8.43 -4.26
N ALA A 104 8.28 -9.15 -3.85
CA ALA A 104 8.72 -10.39 -4.50
C ALA A 104 8.24 -11.67 -3.79
N VAL A 105 7.75 -11.56 -2.55
CA VAL A 105 7.19 -12.67 -1.75
C VAL A 105 5.67 -12.71 -1.88
#